data_AF-A0A5B8U0Y0-F1
#
_entry.id   AF-A0A5B8U0Y0-F1
#
_cell.length_a   1.000
_cell.length_b   1.000
_cell.length_c   1.000
_cell.angle_alpha   90.00
_cell.angle_beta   90.00
_cell.angle_gamma   90.00
#
_symmetry.space_group_name_H-M   'P 1'
#
loop_
_entity.id
_entity.type
_entity.pdbx_description
1 polymer ?
#
loop_
_entity_poly.entity_id
_entity_poly.type
_entity_poly.pdbx_seq_one_letter_code
_entity_poly.pdbx_strand_id
1 'polypeptide(L)'
;MTAAHPPRPRPRRRLRRAAFVVLLLLVVLAIVAFFVASAGSFKTYPRAGLTNPALQRAAPAWTRPCDRSAPYVPADQTTCAHVHGRVVWIQHHDPDGDGDRHLLVLAHRRIHIVKVPISLRVAHLPGVGTNIDAVGFVLRGASGHDEIDAVRLVPGGPTGT
;
A
#
# COMPACT_ATOMS: atom_id res chain seq x y z
N MET A 1 21.25 76.25 5.16
CA MET A 1 21.62 74.98 4.48
C MET A 1 21.13 73.83 5.35
N THR A 2 19.92 73.34 5.08
CA THR A 2 19.31 72.24 5.83
C THR A 2 19.53 70.94 5.06
N ALA A 3 20.35 70.05 5.60
CA ALA A 3 20.68 68.77 4.99
C ALA A 3 19.45 67.83 5.05
N ALA A 4 18.97 67.40 3.89
CA ALA A 4 17.89 66.44 3.76
C ALA A 4 18.35 65.06 4.26
N HIS A 5 17.60 64.50 5.22
CA HIS A 5 17.86 63.16 5.76
C HIS A 5 17.43 62.08 4.75
N PRO A 6 18.29 61.11 4.40
CA PRO A 6 17.95 60.09 3.43
C PRO A 6 16.84 59.16 3.96
N PRO A 7 15.87 58.77 3.12
CA PRO A 7 14.78 57.90 3.54
C PRO A 7 15.32 56.52 3.91
N ARG A 8 15.00 56.06 5.14
CA ARG A 8 15.36 54.70 5.60
C ARG A 8 14.74 53.64 4.68
N PRO A 9 15.50 52.61 4.26
CA PRO A 9 14.99 51.57 3.36
C PRO A 9 13.82 50.81 4.00
N ARG A 10 12.68 50.76 3.30
CA ARG A 10 11.43 50.17 3.79
C ARG A 10 11.57 48.66 4.07
N PRO A 11 11.34 48.16 5.30
CA PRO A 11 11.55 46.76 5.69
C PRO A 11 10.61 45.73 5.03
N ARG A 12 9.59 46.19 4.30
CA ARG A 12 8.52 45.36 3.73
C ARG A 12 8.98 44.32 2.70
N ARG A 13 10.09 44.54 1.98
CA ARG A 13 10.58 43.58 0.97
C ARG A 13 11.25 42.35 1.58
N ARG A 14 11.94 42.49 2.72
CA ARG A 14 12.59 41.36 3.41
C ARG A 14 11.55 40.45 4.08
N LEU A 15 10.52 41.03 4.69
CA LEU A 15 9.41 40.27 5.29
C LEU A 15 8.67 39.41 4.26
N ARG A 16 8.39 39.96 3.06
CA ARG A 16 7.71 39.22 1.99
C ARG A 16 8.53 38.03 1.47
N ARG A 17 9.85 38.19 1.35
CA ARG A 17 10.74 37.08 0.94
C ARG A 17 10.80 35.99 2.01
N ALA A 18 10.92 36.37 3.28
CA ALA A 18 10.91 35.42 4.39
C ALA A 18 9.57 34.64 4.44
N ALA A 19 8.44 35.32 4.30
CA ALA A 19 7.13 34.67 4.26
C ALA A 19 6.99 33.68 3.10
N PHE A 20 7.49 34.03 1.90
CA PHE A 20 7.46 33.14 0.75
C PHE A 20 8.32 31.88 0.97
N VAL A 21 9.52 32.02 1.53
CA VAL A 21 10.40 30.88 1.85
C VAL A 21 9.75 29.98 2.89
N VAL A 22 9.16 30.55 3.94
CA VAL A 22 8.43 29.77 4.97
C VAL A 22 7.26 29.01 4.35
N LEU A 23 6.46 29.67 3.50
CA LEU A 23 5.34 29.01 2.81
C LEU A 23 5.82 27.85 1.92
N LEU A 24 6.88 28.06 1.14
CA LEU A 24 7.46 27.01 0.30
C LEU A 24 7.91 25.81 1.14
N LEU A 25 8.60 26.05 2.25
CA LEU A 25 9.04 25.00 3.16
C LEU A 25 7.85 24.22 3.75
N LEU A 26 6.78 24.91 4.15
CA LEU A 26 5.55 24.26 4.64
C LEU A 26 4.90 23.38 3.57
N VAL A 27 4.83 23.84 2.32
CA VAL A 27 4.29 23.06 1.20
C VAL A 27 5.12 21.80 0.96
N VAL A 28 6.45 21.93 0.92
CA VAL A 28 7.35 20.77 0.75
C VAL A 28 7.19 19.79 1.92
N LEU A 29 7.10 20.29 3.15
CA LEU A 29 6.94 19.44 4.33
C LEU A 29 5.59 18.70 4.33
N ALA A 30 4.51 19.36 3.88
CA ALA A 30 3.21 18.74 3.71
C ALA A 30 3.22 17.66 2.61
N ILE A 31 3.91 17.90 1.49
CA ILE A 31 4.09 16.90 0.42
C ILE A 31 4.85 15.68 0.96
N VAL A 32 5.97 15.88 1.66
CA VAL A 32 6.76 14.79 2.23
C VAL A 32 5.93 14.00 3.26
N ALA A 33 5.23 14.69 4.17
CA ALA A 33 4.36 14.05 5.15
C ALA A 33 3.26 13.22 4.48
N PHE A 34 2.65 13.74 3.41
CA PHE A 34 1.65 13.02 2.63
C PHE A 34 2.21 11.72 2.03
N PHE A 35 3.37 11.78 1.37
CA PHE A 35 4.02 10.60 0.79
C PHE A 35 4.45 9.56 1.84
N VAL A 36 4.89 10.01 3.02
CA VAL A 36 5.25 9.12 4.13
C VAL A 36 4.00 8.44 4.71
N ALA A 37 2.94 9.20 4.96
CA ALA A 37 1.69 8.67 5.51
C ALA A 37 0.95 7.77 4.52
N SER A 38 1.07 8.00 3.21
CA SER A 38 0.43 7.20 2.18
C SER A 38 1.19 5.93 1.82
N ALA A 39 2.31 5.63 2.46
CA ALA A 39 3.19 4.55 2.03
C ALA A 39 2.59 3.14 2.21
N GLY A 40 1.48 2.98 2.95
CA GLY A 40 0.90 1.66 3.21
C GLY A 40 1.81 0.75 4.05
N SER A 41 1.47 -0.53 4.16
CA SER A 41 2.29 -1.54 4.83
C SER A 41 2.34 -2.85 4.05
N PHE A 42 3.47 -3.53 4.12
CA PHE A 42 3.66 -4.88 3.63
C PHE A 42 4.21 -5.72 4.78
N LYS A 43 3.56 -6.83 5.08
CA LYS A 43 3.97 -7.77 6.14
C LYS A 43 3.92 -9.20 5.60
N THR A 44 4.79 -10.05 6.13
CA THR A 44 4.85 -11.46 5.76
C THR A 44 4.86 -12.33 7.00
N TYR A 45 4.38 -13.56 6.87
CA TYR A 45 4.37 -14.56 7.91
C TYR A 45 4.57 -15.96 7.29
N PRO A 46 5.47 -16.79 7.82
CA PRO A 46 5.75 -18.10 7.24
C PRO A 46 4.55 -19.04 7.38
N ARG A 47 4.20 -19.75 6.30
CA ARG A 47 3.13 -20.75 6.30
C ARG A 47 3.35 -21.84 7.34
N ALA A 48 4.60 -22.24 7.57
CA ALA A 48 4.93 -23.23 8.61
C ALA A 48 4.43 -22.82 10.01
N GLY A 49 4.35 -21.51 10.28
CA GLY A 49 3.78 -20.99 11.52
C GLY A 49 2.25 -21.08 11.58
N LEU A 50 1.57 -21.11 10.43
CA LEU A 50 0.11 -21.27 10.33
C LEU A 50 -0.30 -22.73 10.50
N THR A 51 0.51 -23.66 10.00
CA THR A 51 0.24 -25.11 10.10
C THR A 51 0.67 -25.72 11.44
N ASN A 52 1.37 -24.96 12.29
CA ASN A 52 1.81 -25.41 13.61
C ASN A 52 0.90 -24.80 14.71
N PRO A 53 0.12 -25.60 15.45
CA PRO A 53 -0.83 -25.09 16.45
C PRO A 53 -0.22 -24.24 17.57
N ALA A 54 1.05 -24.43 17.91
CA ALA A 54 1.73 -23.61 18.93
C ALA A 54 2.06 -22.21 18.38
N LEU A 55 2.57 -22.14 17.14
CA LEU A 55 2.93 -20.89 16.48
C LEU A 55 1.70 -20.10 16.00
N GLN A 56 0.68 -20.81 15.51
CA GLN A 56 -0.57 -20.25 15.04
C GLN A 56 -1.28 -19.44 16.13
N ARG A 57 -1.23 -19.90 17.40
CA ARG A 57 -1.80 -19.16 18.54
C ARG A 57 -1.14 -17.80 18.79
N ALA A 58 0.12 -17.64 18.40
CA ALA A 58 0.87 -16.38 18.50
C ALA A 58 0.88 -15.61 17.16
N ALA A 59 0.24 -16.13 16.11
CA ALA A 59 0.24 -15.49 14.80
C ALA A 59 -0.56 -14.18 14.84
N PRO A 60 -0.12 -13.13 14.12
CA PRO A 60 -0.86 -11.88 14.03
C PRO A 60 -2.29 -12.09 13.49
N ALA A 61 -3.28 -11.34 13.99
CA ALA A 61 -4.68 -11.51 13.59
C ALA A 61 -4.94 -11.38 12.07
N TRP A 62 -4.10 -10.63 11.35
CA TRP A 62 -4.20 -10.47 9.90
C TRP A 62 -3.94 -11.78 9.13
N THR A 63 -3.29 -12.79 9.72
CA THR A 63 -2.98 -14.07 9.05
C THR A 63 -4.17 -15.03 9.01
N ARG A 64 -5.25 -14.77 9.75
CA ARG A 64 -6.45 -15.63 9.83
C ARG A 64 -7.02 -16.07 8.48
N PRO A 65 -7.04 -15.24 7.42
CA PRO A 65 -7.47 -15.70 6.10
C PRO A 65 -6.58 -16.79 5.50
N CYS A 66 -5.25 -16.64 5.63
CA CYS A 66 -4.28 -17.65 5.18
C CYS A 66 -4.38 -18.92 6.02
N ASP A 67 -4.56 -18.81 7.34
CA ASP A 67 -4.68 -19.95 8.26
C ASP A 67 -5.75 -20.96 7.79
N ARG A 68 -6.95 -20.48 7.45
CA ARG A 68 -8.05 -21.31 6.93
C ARG A 68 -7.72 -22.01 5.62
N SER A 69 -6.84 -21.42 4.82
CA SER A 69 -6.50 -21.90 3.48
C SER A 69 -5.19 -22.69 3.46
N ALA A 70 -4.34 -22.55 4.48
CA ALA A 70 -3.00 -23.12 4.58
C ALA A 70 -2.95 -24.65 4.40
N PRO A 71 -3.95 -25.46 4.81
CA PRO A 71 -3.94 -26.90 4.54
C PRO A 71 -4.12 -27.27 3.06
N TYR A 72 -4.70 -26.39 2.25
CA TYR A 72 -5.15 -26.68 0.89
C TYR A 72 -4.25 -26.08 -0.20
N VAL A 73 -3.34 -25.19 0.18
CA VAL A 73 -2.46 -24.53 -0.79
C VAL A 73 -1.22 -25.37 -1.14
N PRO A 74 -0.72 -25.32 -2.39
CA PRO A 74 0.50 -26.00 -2.83
C PRO A 74 1.71 -25.72 -1.94
N ALA A 75 2.65 -26.68 -1.80
CA ALA A 75 3.76 -26.61 -0.84
C ALA A 75 4.77 -25.47 -1.11
N ASP A 76 4.86 -25.01 -2.36
CA ASP A 76 5.68 -23.87 -2.81
C ASP A 76 5.14 -22.52 -2.32
N GLN A 77 3.87 -22.45 -1.93
CA GLN A 77 3.28 -21.30 -1.24
C GLN A 77 3.70 -21.27 0.23
N THR A 78 4.93 -20.82 0.47
CA THR A 78 5.58 -20.89 1.79
C THR A 78 5.33 -19.67 2.69
N THR A 79 4.79 -18.58 2.13
CA THR A 79 4.69 -17.29 2.83
C THR A 79 3.29 -16.70 2.68
N CYS A 80 2.63 -16.41 3.79
CA CYS A 80 1.44 -15.56 3.81
C CYS A 80 1.87 -14.08 3.84
N ALA A 81 1.29 -13.25 2.99
CA ALA A 81 1.56 -11.83 2.88
C ALA A 81 0.29 -11.01 3.17
N HIS A 82 0.52 -9.83 3.73
CA HIS A 82 -0.49 -8.79 3.94
C HIS A 82 -0.01 -7.51 3.26
N VAL A 83 -0.81 -7.04 2.31
CA VAL A 83 -0.64 -5.77 1.62
C VAL A 83 -1.76 -4.84 2.06
N HIS A 84 -1.36 -3.72 2.66
CA HIS A 84 -2.22 -2.56 2.84
C HIS A 84 -1.63 -1.42 2.01
N GLY A 85 -2.35 -0.96 1.00
CA GLY A 85 -1.79 0.02 0.06
C GLY A 85 -2.79 0.51 -0.95
N ARG A 86 -2.32 1.26 -1.94
CA ARG A 86 -3.15 1.91 -2.95
C ARG A 86 -3.06 1.19 -4.28
N VAL A 87 -4.21 0.90 -4.89
CA VAL A 87 -4.27 0.38 -6.26
C VAL A 87 -3.77 1.45 -7.22
N VAL A 88 -2.77 1.12 -8.03
CA VAL A 88 -2.20 2.02 -9.07
C VAL A 88 -2.49 1.53 -10.48
N TRP A 89 -2.89 0.27 -10.64
CA TRP A 89 -3.28 -0.30 -11.92
C TRP A 89 -4.20 -1.51 -11.73
N ILE A 90 -5.05 -1.76 -12.72
CA ILE A 90 -5.99 -2.87 -12.77
C ILE A 90 -5.88 -3.56 -14.12
N GLN A 91 -5.84 -4.89 -14.12
CA GLN A 91 -5.99 -5.68 -15.32
C GLN A 91 -7.43 -5.60 -15.82
N HIS A 92 -7.62 -4.94 -16.96
CA HIS A 92 -8.92 -4.82 -17.61
C HIS A 92 -9.26 -6.00 -18.51
N HIS A 93 -8.24 -6.62 -19.12
CA HIS A 93 -8.36 -7.76 -20.02
C HIS A 93 -7.59 -8.94 -19.42
N ASP A 94 -8.26 -10.06 -19.25
CA ASP A 94 -7.70 -11.34 -18.83
C ASP A 94 -7.09 -12.04 -20.06
N PRO A 95 -5.75 -12.09 -20.19
CA PRO A 95 -5.07 -12.57 -21.39
C PRO A 95 -5.08 -14.09 -21.54
N ASP A 96 -5.18 -14.85 -20.45
CA ASP A 96 -5.12 -16.31 -20.41
C ASP A 96 -6.48 -16.95 -20.09
N GLY A 97 -7.46 -16.16 -19.62
CA GLY A 97 -8.86 -16.58 -19.54
C GLY A 97 -9.19 -17.45 -18.33
N ASP A 98 -8.33 -17.46 -17.30
CA ASP A 98 -8.57 -18.21 -16.06
C ASP A 98 -9.58 -17.49 -15.12
N GLY A 99 -9.96 -16.26 -15.48
CA GLY A 99 -10.94 -15.44 -14.79
C GLY A 99 -10.39 -14.76 -13.54
N ASP A 100 -9.09 -14.88 -13.27
CA ASP A 100 -8.44 -14.09 -12.25
C ASP A 100 -8.33 -12.62 -12.66
N ARG A 101 -8.01 -11.78 -11.68
CA ARG A 101 -7.79 -10.36 -11.92
C ARG A 101 -6.56 -9.89 -11.17
N HIS A 102 -5.69 -9.17 -11.86
CA HIS A 102 -4.49 -8.63 -11.26
C HIS A 102 -4.64 -7.15 -10.89
N LEU A 103 -4.21 -6.81 -9.68
CA LEU A 103 -4.06 -5.44 -9.20
C LEU A 103 -2.58 -5.14 -8.97
N LEU A 104 -2.10 -3.99 -9.42
CA LEU A 104 -0.83 -3.45 -8.94
C LEU A 104 -1.10 -2.52 -7.77
N VAL A 105 -0.42 -2.78 -6.66
CA VAL A 105 -0.68 -2.10 -5.39
C VAL A 105 0.61 -1.49 -4.87
N LEU A 106 0.60 -0.18 -4.68
CA LEU A 106 1.70 0.53 -4.03
C LEU A 106 1.57 0.38 -2.51
N ALA A 107 2.47 -0.37 -1.91
CA ALA A 107 2.57 -0.58 -0.47
C ALA A 107 4.02 -0.70 -0.03
N HIS A 108 4.35 -0.10 1.10
CA HIS A 108 5.71 0.01 1.64
C HIS A 108 6.73 0.51 0.59
N ARG A 109 6.34 1.53 -0.20
CA ARG A 109 7.14 2.12 -1.29
C ARG A 109 7.55 1.13 -2.40
N ARG A 110 6.84 0.01 -2.54
CA ARG A 110 7.05 -1.01 -3.58
C ARG A 110 5.73 -1.33 -4.26
N ILE A 111 5.81 -1.77 -5.51
CA ILE A 111 4.67 -2.30 -6.25
C ILE A 111 4.57 -3.79 -5.93
N HIS A 112 3.38 -4.23 -5.55
CA HIS A 112 3.04 -5.63 -5.33
C HIS A 112 1.96 -6.03 -6.31
N ILE A 113 2.06 -7.25 -6.83
CA ILE A 113 1.03 -7.85 -7.67
C ILE A 113 0.09 -8.61 -6.76
N VAL A 114 -1.19 -8.24 -6.76
CA VAL A 114 -2.25 -8.97 -6.05
C VAL A 114 -3.10 -9.68 -7.09
N LYS A 115 -3.02 -11.01 -7.11
CA LYS A 115 -3.88 -11.89 -7.91
C LYS A 115 -5.19 -12.09 -7.13
N VAL A 116 -6.30 -11.78 -7.77
CA VAL A 116 -7.66 -11.94 -7.24
C VAL A 116 -8.28 -13.13 -7.98
N PRO A 117 -8.25 -14.33 -7.38
CA PRO A 117 -8.78 -15.52 -8.05
C PRO A 117 -10.30 -15.41 -8.19
N ILE A 118 -10.87 -16.03 -9.23
CA ILE A 118 -12.33 -16.04 -9.47
C ILE A 118 -13.14 -16.61 -8.29
N SER A 119 -12.53 -17.49 -7.50
CA SER A 119 -13.12 -18.06 -6.29
C SER A 119 -13.26 -17.03 -5.15
N LEU A 120 -12.47 -15.95 -5.18
CA LEU A 120 -12.59 -14.86 -4.23
C LEU A 120 -13.78 -13.97 -4.65
N ARG A 121 -14.89 -14.13 -3.92
CA ARG A 121 -16.10 -13.32 -4.14
C ARG A 121 -15.88 -11.87 -3.71
N VAL A 122 -15.45 -11.02 -4.64
CA VAL A 122 -15.38 -9.57 -4.47
C VAL A 122 -16.51 -8.94 -5.29
N ALA A 123 -17.40 -8.19 -4.65
CA ALA A 123 -18.58 -7.62 -5.33
C ALA A 123 -18.19 -6.72 -6.51
N HIS A 124 -17.17 -5.89 -6.31
CA HIS A 124 -16.55 -5.06 -7.33
C HIS A 124 -15.05 -4.99 -7.09
N LEU A 125 -14.25 -5.03 -8.17
CA LEU A 125 -12.82 -4.79 -8.06
C LEU A 125 -12.57 -3.33 -7.60
N PRO A 126 -11.65 -3.11 -6.66
CA PRO A 126 -11.26 -1.77 -6.26
C PRO A 126 -10.69 -0.99 -7.45
N GLY A 127 -11.19 0.24 -7.67
CA GLY A 127 -10.71 1.14 -8.72
C GLY A 127 -9.28 1.67 -8.46
N VAL A 128 -8.62 2.20 -9.48
CA VAL A 128 -7.33 2.90 -9.33
C VAL A 128 -7.50 4.06 -8.34
N GLY A 129 -6.52 4.22 -7.45
CA GLY A 129 -6.56 5.17 -6.36
C GLY A 129 -7.22 4.65 -5.08
N THR A 130 -7.90 3.50 -5.12
CA THR A 130 -8.54 2.91 -3.94
C THR A 130 -7.50 2.30 -3.00
N ASN A 131 -7.60 2.58 -1.71
CA ASN A 131 -6.83 1.83 -0.71
C ASN A 131 -7.46 0.46 -0.51
N ILE A 132 -6.64 -0.57 -0.36
CA ILE A 132 -7.07 -1.95 -0.14
C ILE A 132 -6.33 -2.55 1.05
N ASP A 133 -6.95 -3.58 1.62
CA ASP A 133 -6.34 -4.53 2.54
C ASP A 133 -6.47 -5.93 1.93
N ALA A 134 -5.34 -6.52 1.54
CA ALA A 134 -5.27 -7.82 0.88
C ALA A 134 -4.41 -8.78 1.68
N VAL A 135 -4.88 -10.01 1.84
CA VAL A 135 -4.14 -11.10 2.48
C VAL A 135 -4.16 -12.31 1.56
N GLY A 136 -3.01 -12.92 1.37
CA GLY A 136 -2.84 -14.02 0.42
C GLY A 136 -1.52 -14.74 0.60
N PHE A 137 -1.32 -15.82 -0.15
CA PHE A 137 -0.03 -16.49 -0.21
C PHE A 137 0.82 -15.91 -1.33
N VAL A 138 2.12 -15.78 -1.08
CA VAL A 138 3.08 -15.42 -2.11
C VAL A 138 3.36 -16.66 -2.97
N LEU A 139 3.19 -16.52 -4.27
CA LEU A 139 3.62 -17.49 -5.28
C LEU A 139 4.45 -16.81 -6.35
N ARG A 140 5.07 -17.63 -7.20
CA ARG A 140 5.76 -17.17 -8.40
C ARG A 140 4.81 -17.24 -9.59
N GLY A 141 4.41 -16.10 -10.12
CA GLY A 141 3.57 -16.03 -11.32
C GLY A 141 4.30 -16.53 -12.57
N ALA A 142 3.55 -16.80 -13.64
CA ALA A 142 4.09 -17.25 -14.92
C ALA A 142 5.03 -16.20 -15.58
N SER A 143 4.83 -14.93 -15.25
CA SER A 143 5.72 -13.81 -15.62
C SER A 143 7.10 -13.88 -14.95
N GLY A 144 7.29 -14.77 -13.98
CA GLY A 144 8.46 -14.77 -13.12
C GLY A 144 8.49 -13.53 -12.21
N HIS A 145 7.34 -13.06 -11.74
CA HIS A 145 7.25 -12.07 -10.67
C HIS A 145 6.53 -12.68 -9.47
N ASP A 146 6.77 -12.13 -8.29
CA ASP A 146 6.08 -12.60 -7.07
C ASP A 146 4.68 -11.98 -7.04
N GLU A 147 3.69 -12.83 -6.78
CA GLU A 147 2.28 -12.47 -6.78
C GLU A 147 1.65 -12.93 -5.47
N ILE A 148 0.71 -12.15 -4.97
CA ILE A 148 -0.06 -12.48 -3.77
C ILE A 148 -1.40 -13.06 -4.25
N ASP A 149 -1.58 -14.38 -4.13
CA ASP A 149 -2.86 -15.05 -4.37
C ASP A 149 -3.81 -14.74 -3.22
N ALA A 150 -4.69 -13.76 -3.45
CA ALA A 150 -5.53 -13.21 -2.43
C ALA A 150 -6.58 -14.24 -1.98
N VAL A 151 -6.54 -14.56 -0.69
CA VAL A 151 -7.63 -15.29 -0.01
C VAL A 151 -8.59 -14.34 0.71
N ARG A 152 -8.23 -13.05 0.79
CA ARG A 152 -9.07 -11.96 1.27
C ARG A 152 -8.66 -10.65 0.58
N LEU A 153 -9.66 -9.86 0.18
CA LEU A 153 -9.50 -8.51 -0.34
C LEU A 153 -10.61 -7.61 0.21
N VAL A 154 -10.25 -6.48 0.81
CA VAL A 154 -11.18 -5.48 1.33
C VAL A 154 -10.84 -4.11 0.75
N PRO A 155 -11.74 -3.47 -0.03
CA PRO A 155 -11.61 -2.07 -0.41
C PRO A 155 -11.82 -1.14 0.80
N GLY A 156 -11.09 -0.03 0.86
CA GLY A 156 -11.25 1.01 1.88
C GLY A 156 -10.20 1.02 2.99
N GLY A 157 -9.23 0.10 2.97
CA GLY A 157 -8.23 -0.07 4.05
C GLY A 157 -8.79 -0.82 5.27
N PRO A 158 -8.02 -1.01 6.34
CA PRO A 158 -8.46 -1.78 7.49
C PRO A 158 -9.64 -1.06 8.16
N THR A 159 -10.79 -1.74 8.19
CA THR A 159 -11.79 -1.50 9.23
C THR A 159 -11.14 -1.83 10.56
N GLY A 160 -10.71 -0.81 11.30
CA GLY A 160 -10.09 -0.99 12.60
C GLY A 160 -10.93 -1.89 13.49
N THR A 161 -10.31 -2.93 14.03
CA THR A 161 -10.72 -3.61 15.27
C THR A 161 -9.47 -3.78 16.12
#